data_AF-A0A2K8U6X9-F1
#
_entry.id   AF-A0A2K8U6X9-F1
#
_cell.length_a   1.000
_cell.length_b   1.000
_cell.length_c   1.000
_cell.angle_alpha   90.00
_cell.angle_beta   90.00
_cell.angle_gamma   90.00
#
_symmetry.space_group_name_H-M   'P 1'
#
loop_
_entity.id
_entity.type
_entity.pdbx_description
1 polymer ?
#
loop_
_entity_poly.entity_id
_entity_poly.type
_entity_poly.pdbx_seq_one_letter_code
_entity_poly.pdbx_strand_id
1 'polypeptide(L)' 'MNIHETIDKLAALPPEQQMEVLDFIEFLRARRRPPTAKARHGNLREDPFIGMWAERPDMADSSAWVRGIRDREWHG' A
#
# COMPACT_ATOMS: atom_id res chain seq x y z
N MET A 1 -18.84 28.76 -20.14
CA MET A 1 -17.42 28.44 -20.28
C MET A 1 -17.33 27.21 -21.16
N ASN A 2 -16.78 27.35 -22.36
CA ASN A 2 -16.64 26.26 -23.33
C ASN A 2 -15.28 25.55 -23.13
N ILE A 3 -15.18 24.28 -23.50
CA ILE A 3 -13.95 23.49 -23.34
C ILE A 3 -12.77 24.12 -24.10
N HIS A 4 -13.04 24.70 -25.28
CA HIS A 4 -12.04 25.38 -26.11
C HIS A 4 -11.47 26.63 -25.42
N GLU A 5 -12.34 27.50 -24.89
CA GLU A 5 -11.92 28.69 -24.12
C GLU A 5 -11.10 28.34 -22.88
N THR A 6 -11.21 27.12 -22.38
CA THR A 6 -10.50 26.64 -21.19
C THR A 6 -9.10 26.17 -21.53
N ILE A 7 -8.91 25.59 -22.73
CA ILE A 7 -7.58 25.18 -23.24
C ILE A 7 -6.73 26.42 -23.53
N ASP A 8 -7.31 27.46 -24.14
CA ASP A 8 -6.59 28.70 -24.42
C ASP A 8 -6.14 29.40 -23.12
N LYS A 9 -7.00 29.40 -22.10
CA LYS A 9 -6.67 29.92 -20.77
C LYS A 9 -5.59 29.11 -20.08
N LEU A 10 -5.62 27.77 -20.19
CA LEU A 10 -4.59 26.89 -19.65
C LEU A 10 -3.23 27.15 -20.32
N ALA A 11 -3.21 27.28 -21.65
CA ALA A 11 -1.98 27.56 -22.40
C ALA A 11 -1.38 28.95 -22.08
N ALA A 12 -2.21 29.90 -21.65
CA ALA A 12 -1.78 31.24 -21.25
C ALA A 12 -1.19 31.30 -19.81
N LEU A 13 -1.30 30.23 -19.02
CA LEU A 13 -0.74 30.18 -17.67
C LEU A 13 0.78 29.96 -17.68
N PRO A 14 1.51 30.40 -16.65
CA PRO A 14 2.89 30.00 -16.42
C PRO A 14 3.04 28.47 -16.30
N PRO A 15 4.19 27.88 -16.68
CA PRO A 15 4.39 26.43 -16.68
C PRO A 15 4.08 25.75 -15.33
N GLU A 16 4.40 26.42 -14.23
CA GLU A 16 4.15 25.94 -12.86
C GLU A 16 2.65 25.78 -12.59
N GLN A 17 1.83 26.73 -13.04
CA GLN A 17 0.38 26.71 -12.85
C GLN A 17 -0.28 25.73 -13.82
N GLN A 18 0.29 25.51 -15.01
CA GLN A 18 -0.16 24.44 -15.90
C GLN A 18 0.01 23.06 -15.25
N MET A 19 1.15 22.84 -14.58
CA MET A 19 1.41 21.59 -13.84
C MET A 19 0.39 21.39 -12.71
N GLU A 20 0.05 22.44 -11.96
CA GLU A 20 -0.96 22.37 -10.90
C GLU A 20 -2.34 21.95 -11.44
N VAL A 21 -2.74 22.47 -12.61
CA VAL A 21 -4.00 22.08 -13.26
C VAL A 21 -3.95 20.63 -13.72
N LEU A 22 -2.83 20.16 -14.28
CA LEU A 22 -2.65 18.77 -14.69
C LEU A 22 -2.72 17.82 -13.49
N ASP A 23 -2.06 18.15 -12.39
CA ASP A 23 -2.10 17.39 -11.14
C ASP A 23 -3.53 17.32 -10.58
N PHE A 24 -4.28 18.42 -10.67
CA PHE A 24 -5.66 18.45 -10.23
C PHE A 24 -6.57 17.57 -11.10
N ILE A 25 -6.34 17.53 -12.42
CA ILE A 25 -7.05 16.62 -13.33
C ILE A 25 -6.76 15.16 -12.97
N GLU A 26 -5.50 14.81 -12.72
CA GLU A 26 -5.12 13.45 -12.31
C GLU A 26 -5.74 13.07 -10.96
N PHE A 27 -5.77 14.00 -10.00
CA PHE A 27 -6.49 13.83 -8.74
C PHE A 27 -7.98 13.53 -8.95
N LEU A 28 -8.66 14.29 -9.81
CA LEU A 28 -10.08 14.06 -10.11
C LEU A 28 -10.32 12.71 -10.79
N ARG A 29 -9.42 12.27 -11.67
CA ARG A 29 -9.48 10.95 -12.30
C ARG A 29 -9.30 9.83 -11.28
N ALA A 30 -8.33 9.97 -10.38
CA ALA A 30 -8.08 9.01 -9.31
C ALA A 30 -9.27 8.91 -8.34
N ARG A 31 -9.87 10.05 -7.97
CA ARG A 31 -11.03 10.10 -7.08
C ARG A 31 -12.30 9.47 -7.69
N ARG A 32 -12.48 9.57 -9.01
CA ARG A 32 -13.62 8.95 -9.72
C ARG A 32 -13.45 7.46 -9.97
N ARG A 33 -12.24 6.91 -9.79
CA ARG A 33 -12.06 5.47 -9.81
C ARG A 33 -12.93 4.91 -8.69
N PRO A 34 -13.93 4.04 -8.98
CA PRO A 34 -14.64 3.36 -7.91
C PRO A 34 -13.57 2.72 -7.02
N PRO A 35 -13.72 2.72 -5.68
CA PRO A 35 -12.79 2.02 -4.81
C PRO A 35 -12.64 0.64 -5.43
N THR A 36 -11.43 0.33 -5.94
CA THR A 36 -11.13 -0.97 -6.50
C THR A 36 -11.64 -1.94 -5.46
N ALA A 37 -12.63 -2.77 -5.85
CA ALA A 37 -13.39 -3.58 -4.93
C ALA A 37 -12.39 -4.10 -3.90
N LYS A 38 -12.51 -3.63 -2.64
CA LYS A 38 -11.49 -3.89 -1.61
C LYS A 38 -11.10 -5.32 -1.82
N ALA A 39 -9.81 -5.58 -2.11
CA ALA A 39 -9.36 -6.94 -2.30
C ALA A 39 -10.03 -7.73 -1.19
N ARG A 40 -10.84 -8.73 -1.55
CA ARG A 40 -11.60 -9.50 -0.58
C ARG A 40 -10.53 -10.23 0.22
N HIS A 41 -9.99 -9.56 1.23
CA HIS A 41 -9.15 -10.16 2.22
C HIS A 41 -10.10 -11.18 2.83
N GLY A 42 -9.83 -12.46 2.56
CA GLY A 42 -10.47 -13.54 3.31
C GLY A 42 -10.31 -13.27 4.80
N ASN A 43 -11.13 -13.91 5.61
CA ASN A 43 -10.96 -13.83 7.05
C ASN A 43 -9.50 -14.18 7.38
N LEU A 44 -8.74 -13.24 7.95
CA LEU A 44 -7.32 -13.44 8.23
C LEU A 44 -7.09 -14.68 9.12
N ARG A 45 -8.06 -15.01 9.97
CA ARG A 45 -8.02 -16.21 10.82
C ARG A 45 -8.14 -17.53 10.06
N GLU A 46 -8.64 -17.49 8.83
CA GLU A 46 -8.78 -18.65 7.94
C GLU A 46 -7.58 -18.76 6.98
N ASP A 47 -6.61 -17.84 7.04
CA ASP A 47 -5.40 -17.92 6.25
C ASP A 47 -4.51 -19.06 6.75
N PRO A 48 -4.12 -20.03 5.91
CA PRO A 48 -3.24 -21.15 6.30
C PRO A 48 -1.91 -20.74 6.92
N PHE A 49 -1.46 -19.50 6.69
CA PHE A 49 -0.27 -18.94 7.31
C PHE A 49 -0.45 -18.64 8.81
N ILE A 50 -1.67 -18.35 9.26
CA ILE A 50 -1.98 -18.09 10.66
C ILE A 50 -2.13 -19.42 11.40
N GLY A 51 -1.26 -19.65 12.40
CA GLY A 51 -1.27 -20.87 13.21
C GLY A 51 -0.25 -21.93 12.82
N MET A 52 0.58 -21.70 11.78
CA MET A 52 1.66 -22.62 11.39
C MET A 52 2.61 -23.01 12.53
N TRP A 53 2.74 -22.15 13.54
CA TRP A 53 3.61 -22.37 14.70
C TRP A 53 2.85 -22.78 15.96
N ALA A 54 1.53 -22.91 15.92
CA ALA A 54 0.71 -23.22 17.09
C ALA A 54 1.00 -24.62 17.66
N GLU A 55 1.38 -25.56 16.80
CA GLU A 55 1.70 -26.94 17.18
C GLU A 55 3.18 -27.14 17.54
N ARG A 56 3.98 -26.07 17.53
CA ARG A 56 5.41 -26.12 17.86
C ARG A 56 5.66 -25.82 19.34
N PRO A 57 5.88 -26.84 20.18
CA PRO A 57 6.12 -26.63 21.61
C PRO A 57 7.42 -25.86 21.88
N ASP A 58 8.40 -25.96 20.98
CA ASP A 58 9.66 -25.22 21.06
C ASP A 58 9.51 -23.72 20.78
N MET A 59 8.40 -23.31 20.17
CA MET A 59 8.05 -21.91 19.89
C MET A 59 7.02 -21.33 20.87
N ALA A 60 6.70 -22.04 21.95
CA ALA A 60 5.83 -21.54 23.02
C ALA A 60 6.35 -20.23 23.63
N ASP A 61 7.68 -20.09 23.76
CA ASP A 61 8.36 -18.81 23.96
C ASP A 61 9.21 -18.49 22.71
N SER A 62 8.61 -17.74 21.80
CA SER A 62 9.26 -17.32 20.56
C SER A 62 10.52 -16.50 20.78
N SER A 63 10.59 -15.74 21.88
CA SER A 63 11.77 -14.91 22.19
C SER A 63 12.93 -15.77 22.67
N ALA A 64 12.67 -16.77 23.50
CA ALA A 64 13.68 -17.74 23.93
C ALA A 64 14.18 -18.58 22.73
N TRP A 65 13.27 -19.02 21.86
CA TRP A 65 13.60 -19.79 20.66
C TRP A 65 14.56 -19.04 19.72
N VAL A 66 14.28 -17.76 19.42
CA VAL A 66 15.15 -16.93 18.57
C VAL A 66 16.53 -16.73 19.20
N ARG A 67 16.61 -16.49 20.51
CA ARG A 67 17.89 -16.32 21.22
C ARG A 67 18.72 -17.60 21.16
N GLY A 68 18.12 -18.76 21.42
CA GLY A 68 18.81 -20.05 21.36
C GLY A 68 19.36 -20.37 19.96
N ILE A 69 18.64 -20.02 18.90
CA ILE A 69 19.15 -20.15 17.53
C ILE A 69 20.36 -19.25 17.32
N ARG A 70 20.29 -17.99 17.76
CA ARG A 70 21.39 -17.05 17.57
C ARG A 70 22.65 -17.52 18.29
N ASP A 71 22.50 -18.02 19.52
CA ASP A 71 23.63 -18.54 20.29
C ASP A 71 24.25 -19.78 19.61
N ARG A 72 23.43 -20.67 19.05
CA ARG A 72 23.91 -21.88 18.38
C ARG A 72 24.59 -21.61 17.03
N GLU A 73 24.00 -20.72 16.23
CA GLU A 73 24.39 -20.56 14.82
C GLU A 73 25.42 -19.44 14.62
N TRP A 74 25.45 -18.43 15.50
CA TRP A 74 26.27 -17.22 15.30
C TRP A 74 27.43 -17.10 16.30
N HIS A 75 27.52 -17.97 17.30
CA HIS A 75 28.66 -18.07 18.21
C HIS A 75 29.49 -19.36 17.99
N GLY A 76 29.45 -19.91 16.77
CA GLY A 76 30.35 -20.97 16.29
C GLY A 76 31.68 -20.42 15.76
#